data_AF-A0A090PXN4-F1
#
_entry.id   AF-A0A090PXN4-F1
#
_cell.length_a   1.000
_cell.length_b   1.000
_cell.length_c   1.000
_cell.angle_alpha   90.00
_cell.angle_beta   90.00
_cell.angle_gamma   90.00
#
_symmetry.space_group_name_H-M   'P 1'
#
loop_
_entity.id
_entity.type
_entity.pdbx_description
1 polymer ?
#
loop_
_entity_poly.entity_id
_entity_poly.type
_entity_poly.pdbx_seq_one_letter_code
_entity_poly.pdbx_strand_id
1 'polypeptide(L)'
;MESVFVEVGKNLIPFFIERSQLHKSALLRIKFEDVDDEPTADSLLQKDLFLPLTALPPLTGNKFYYHEIIGFTIVDSNYGEVGIVDGVNDTTSQALFEIKQGEKEILIPVHDEFILNVDRDNKQILVETPPGLIELYLE
;
A
#
# COMPACT_ATOMS: atom_id res chain seq x y z
N MET A 1 -11.16 -8.75 14.23
CA MET A 1 -10.98 -7.29 14.29
C MET A 1 -11.84 -6.81 15.43
N GLU A 2 -11.25 -6.27 16.49
CA GLU A 2 -12.01 -5.77 17.63
C GLU A 2 -12.48 -4.32 17.39
N SER A 3 -11.64 -3.45 16.80
CA SER A 3 -11.98 -2.05 16.58
C SER A 3 -11.35 -1.44 15.32
N VAL A 4 -11.94 -0.35 14.85
CA VAL A 4 -11.41 0.58 13.82
C VAL A 4 -11.40 1.98 14.38
N PHE A 5 -10.62 2.89 13.79
CA PHE A 5 -10.63 4.29 14.18
C PHE A 5 -11.48 5.11 13.22
N VAL A 6 -12.38 5.93 13.75
CA VAL A 6 -13.17 6.89 12.96
C VAL A 6 -12.66 8.29 13.26
N GLU A 7 -12.39 9.08 12.23
CA GLU A 7 -12.00 10.48 12.43
C GLU A 7 -13.22 11.32 12.82
N VAL A 8 -13.17 11.88 14.04
CA VAL A 8 -14.18 12.81 14.53
C VAL A 8 -13.50 14.12 14.88
N GLY A 9 -13.68 15.11 13.99
CA GLY A 9 -12.96 16.39 14.08
C GLY A 9 -11.52 16.22 13.62
N LYS A 10 -10.57 16.18 14.57
CA LYS A 10 -9.14 15.92 14.29
C LYS A 10 -8.58 14.78 15.15
N ASN A 11 -9.48 14.00 15.75
CA ASN A 11 -9.14 12.91 16.65
C ASN A 11 -9.57 11.58 16.01
N LEU A 12 -8.73 10.57 16.17
CA LEU A 12 -9.05 9.19 15.81
C LEU A 12 -9.68 8.50 17.01
N ILE A 13 -10.99 8.25 16.95
CA ILE A 13 -11.75 7.63 18.04
C ILE A 13 -11.94 6.14 17.71
N PRO A 14 -11.60 5.21 18.63
CA PRO A 14 -11.83 3.79 18.40
C PRO A 14 -13.32 3.45 18.48
N PHE A 15 -13.82 2.72 17.49
CA PHE A 15 -15.14 2.11 17.45
C PHE A 15 -15.01 0.59 17.37
N PHE A 16 -15.64 -0.11 18.30
CA PHE A 16 -15.64 -1.57 18.33
C PHE A 16 -16.69 -2.14 17.37
N ILE A 17 -16.35 -3.22 16.67
CA ILE A 17 -17.22 -3.83 15.66
C ILE A 17 -17.96 -5.01 16.28
N GLU A 18 -19.28 -4.89 16.41
CA GLU A 18 -20.14 -6.00 16.83
C GLU A 18 -20.35 -7.00 15.68
N ARG A 19 -20.60 -6.48 14.46
CA ARG A 19 -20.82 -7.31 13.27
C ARG A 19 -20.41 -6.58 11.99
N SER A 20 -19.86 -7.31 11.03
CA SER A 20 -19.68 -6.81 9.66
C SER A 20 -20.21 -7.81 8.64
N GLN A 21 -20.74 -7.30 7.53
CA GLN A 21 -21.29 -8.12 6.46
C GLN A 21 -21.07 -7.43 5.12
N LEU A 22 -20.49 -8.17 4.16
CA LEU A 22 -20.45 -7.73 2.76
C LEU A 22 -21.88 -7.59 2.24
N HIS A 23 -22.17 -6.42 1.67
CA HIS A 23 -23.44 -6.11 1.06
C HIS A 23 -23.19 -5.74 -0.40
N LYS A 24 -23.67 -6.57 -1.33
CA LYS A 24 -23.26 -6.50 -2.74
C LYS A 24 -21.73 -6.68 -2.89
N SER A 25 -21.20 -6.53 -4.10
CA SER A 25 -19.80 -6.84 -4.40
C SER A 25 -18.78 -5.87 -3.80
N ALA A 26 -19.17 -4.63 -3.46
CA ALA A 26 -18.24 -3.57 -3.13
C ALA A 26 -18.57 -2.76 -1.87
N LEU A 27 -19.64 -3.09 -1.13
CA LEU A 27 -19.99 -2.38 0.10
C LEU A 27 -19.82 -3.29 1.31
N LEU A 28 -19.28 -2.75 2.40
CA LEU A 28 -19.22 -3.41 3.69
C LEU A 28 -20.17 -2.69 4.65
N ARG A 29 -21.16 -3.42 5.19
CA ARG A 29 -22.02 -2.90 6.25
C ARG A 29 -21.41 -3.28 7.59
N ILE A 30 -21.22 -2.29 8.46
CA ILE A 30 -20.64 -2.46 9.78
C ILE A 30 -21.68 -2.06 10.83
N LYS A 31 -21.82 -2.86 11.87
CA LYS A 31 -22.54 -2.53 13.11
C LYS A 31 -21.47 -2.29 14.17
N PHE A 32 -21.37 -1.06 14.63
CA PHE A 32 -20.54 -0.70 15.77
C PHE A 32 -21.28 -0.95 17.08
N GLU A 33 -20.52 -1.25 18.13
CA GLU A 33 -21.02 -1.20 19.50
C GLU A 33 -21.51 0.23 19.84
N ASP A 34 -22.55 0.34 20.66
CA ASP A 34 -23.17 1.59 21.12
C ASP A 34 -23.75 2.53 20.04
N VAL A 35 -23.81 2.11 18.76
CA VAL A 35 -24.46 2.84 17.67
C VAL A 35 -25.78 2.15 17.33
N ASP A 36 -26.80 2.36 18.17
CA ASP A 36 -28.08 1.63 18.12
C ASP A 36 -29.24 2.39 17.46
N ASP A 37 -29.06 3.67 17.15
CA ASP A 37 -30.09 4.51 16.55
C ASP A 37 -29.60 5.28 15.32
N GLU A 38 -30.56 5.76 14.54
CA GLU A 38 -30.34 6.52 13.31
C GLU A 38 -29.56 7.82 13.56
N PRO A 39 -29.89 8.67 14.56
CA PRO A 39 -29.10 9.86 14.85
C PRO A 39 -27.62 9.60 15.13
N THR A 40 -27.31 8.54 15.88
CA THR A 40 -25.93 8.19 16.23
C THR A 40 -25.19 7.66 15.00
N ALA A 41 -25.85 6.85 14.17
CA ALA A 41 -25.29 6.39 12.91
C ALA A 41 -25.04 7.54 11.92
N ASP A 42 -25.97 8.49 11.82
CA ASP A 42 -25.87 9.67 10.95
C ASP A 42 -24.68 10.55 11.33
N SER A 43 -24.33 10.63 12.61
CA SER A 43 -23.16 11.38 13.08
C SER A 43 -21.82 10.87 12.54
N LEU A 44 -21.79 9.61 12.07
CA LEU A 44 -20.61 8.94 11.50
C LEU A 44 -20.57 9.02 9.97
N LEU A 45 -21.59 9.60 9.32
CA LEU A 45 -21.57 9.77 7.87
C LEU A 45 -20.44 10.71 7.44
N GLN A 46 -19.86 10.39 6.28
CA GLN A 46 -18.74 11.15 5.68
C GLN A 46 -17.50 11.24 6.59
N LYS A 47 -17.34 10.31 7.54
CA LYS A 47 -16.12 10.15 8.31
C LYS A 47 -15.23 9.08 7.69
N ASP A 48 -13.94 9.33 7.70
CA ASP A 48 -12.95 8.37 7.25
C ASP A 48 -12.69 7.32 8.34
N LEU A 49 -12.42 6.09 7.89
CA LEU A 49 -12.16 4.94 8.73
C LEU A 49 -10.71 4.49 8.55
N PHE A 50 -10.01 4.31 9.65
CA PHE A 50 -8.58 4.01 9.69
C PHE A 50 -8.29 2.75 10.50
N LEU A 51 -7.20 2.09 10.12
CA LEU A 51 -6.55 1.05 10.91
C LEU A 51 -5.06 1.39 11.05
N PRO A 52 -4.43 1.03 12.18
CA PRO A 52 -2.99 1.17 12.30
C PRO A 52 -2.30 0.23 11.31
N LEU A 53 -1.19 0.67 10.73
CA LEU A 53 -0.40 -0.16 9.81
C LEU A 53 0.03 -1.50 10.44
N THR A 54 0.21 -1.52 11.76
CA THR A 54 0.52 -2.74 12.53
C THR A 54 -0.60 -3.79 12.53
N ALA A 55 -1.82 -3.43 12.12
CA ALA A 55 -2.93 -4.37 11.98
C ALA A 55 -2.97 -5.05 10.61
N LEU A 56 -2.12 -4.64 9.67
CA LEU A 56 -2.01 -5.30 8.37
C LEU A 56 -1.40 -6.70 8.54
N PRO A 57 -2.01 -7.74 7.96
CA PRO A 57 -1.42 -9.07 7.99
C PRO A 57 -0.09 -9.06 7.22
N PRO A 58 0.94 -9.78 7.69
CA PRO A 58 2.18 -9.89 6.94
C PRO A 58 1.91 -10.56 5.58
N LEU A 59 2.45 -9.96 4.52
CA LEU A 59 2.41 -10.54 3.19
C LEU A 59 3.63 -11.45 2.98
N THR A 60 3.43 -12.52 2.21
CA THR A 60 4.47 -13.52 1.93
C THR A 60 4.77 -13.61 0.44
N GLY A 61 5.98 -14.06 0.10
CA GLY A 61 6.44 -14.12 -1.29
C GLY A 61 6.57 -12.72 -1.89
N ASN A 62 6.14 -12.55 -3.14
CA ASN A 62 6.36 -11.33 -3.92
C ASN A 62 5.29 -10.25 -3.71
N LYS A 63 4.30 -10.49 -2.85
CA LYS A 63 3.28 -9.50 -2.52
C LYS A 63 3.79 -8.57 -1.44
N PHE A 64 3.52 -7.28 -1.53
CA PHE A 64 3.90 -6.29 -0.54
C PHE A 64 2.92 -5.11 -0.52
N TYR A 65 2.92 -4.36 0.58
CA TYR A 65 2.34 -3.05 0.71
C TYR A 65 3.33 -1.98 0.25
N TYR A 66 2.84 -0.95 -0.44
CA TYR A 66 3.72 0.09 -0.98
C TYR A 66 4.55 0.84 0.07
N HIS A 67 4.02 1.02 1.26
CA HIS A 67 4.78 1.65 2.36
C HIS A 67 5.87 0.73 2.92
N GLU A 68 5.76 -0.60 2.78
CA GLU A 68 6.71 -1.54 3.40
C GLU A 68 8.05 -1.56 2.64
N ILE A 69 8.01 -1.26 1.34
CA ILE A 69 9.16 -1.34 0.44
C ILE A 69 9.93 -0.03 0.32
N ILE A 70 9.45 1.08 0.90
CA ILE A 70 10.17 2.36 0.85
C ILE A 70 11.53 2.17 1.53
N GLY A 71 12.60 2.55 0.85
CA GLY A 71 13.98 2.31 1.27
C GLY A 71 14.54 0.94 0.87
N PHE A 72 13.80 0.10 0.14
CA PHE A 72 14.36 -1.13 -0.44
C PHE A 72 15.22 -0.79 -1.66
N THR A 73 16.25 -1.59 -1.91
CA THR A 73 17.05 -1.49 -3.13
C THR A 73 16.38 -2.29 -4.25
N ILE A 74 16.16 -1.66 -5.40
CA ILE A 74 15.76 -2.35 -6.63
C ILE A 74 17.00 -2.86 -7.35
N VAL A 75 17.00 -4.16 -7.65
CA VAL A 75 18.03 -4.83 -8.45
C VAL A 75 17.35 -5.41 -9.67
N ASP A 76 17.81 -5.05 -10.85
CA ASP A 76 17.35 -5.62 -12.12
C ASP A 76 18.28 -6.76 -12.57
N SER A 77 17.71 -7.82 -13.13
CA SER A 77 18.47 -8.99 -13.59
C SER A 77 19.42 -8.69 -14.76
N ASN A 78 19.13 -7.67 -15.56
CA ASN A 78 19.92 -7.28 -16.72
C ASN A 78 20.87 -6.11 -16.42
N TYR A 79 20.43 -5.13 -15.63
CA TYR A 79 21.19 -3.90 -15.33
C TYR A 79 22.01 -4.01 -14.03
N GLY A 80 21.55 -4.78 -13.04
CA GLY A 80 22.11 -4.80 -11.69
C GLY A 80 21.43 -3.80 -10.77
N GLU A 81 22.18 -3.18 -9.86
CA GLU A 81 21.61 -2.26 -8.87
C GLU A 81 21.07 -0.97 -9.52
N VAL A 82 19.76 -0.78 -9.45
CA VAL A 82 19.06 0.37 -10.06
C VAL A 82 19.05 1.56 -9.11
N GLY A 83 18.74 1.34 -7.83
CA GLY A 83 18.65 2.40 -6.83
C GLY A 83 17.73 2.04 -5.67
N ILE A 84 17.32 3.05 -4.91
CA ILE A 84 16.49 2.88 -3.71
C ILE A 84 15.07 3.36 -3.99
N VAL A 85 14.06 2.62 -3.56
CA VAL A 85 12.65 3.03 -3.62
C VAL A 85 12.44 4.25 -2.71
N ASP A 86 12.12 5.39 -3.30
CA ASP A 86 11.73 6.62 -2.58
C ASP A 86 10.22 6.64 -2.32
N GLY A 87 9.44 6.04 -3.24
CA GLY A 87 7.98 6.00 -3.16
C GLY A 87 7.33 5.03 -4.15
N VAL A 88 6.01 4.96 -4.10
CA VAL A 88 5.19 4.30 -5.11
C VAL A 88 4.08 5.26 -5.51
N ASN A 89 3.99 5.56 -6.80
CA ASN A 89 2.92 6.36 -7.36
C ASN A 89 1.76 5.46 -7.77
N ASP A 90 0.71 5.43 -6.97
CA ASP A 90 -0.52 4.67 -7.23
C ASP A 90 -1.69 5.54 -7.73
N THR A 91 -1.43 6.83 -8.01
CA THR A 91 -2.47 7.77 -8.47
C THR A 91 -2.82 7.60 -9.96
N THR A 92 -1.97 6.91 -10.72
CA THR A 92 -2.19 6.63 -12.15
C THR A 92 -2.86 5.27 -12.37
N SER A 93 -3.19 4.93 -13.62
CA SER A 93 -3.82 3.64 -13.96
C SER A 93 -2.97 2.42 -13.62
N GLN A 94 -1.66 2.58 -13.53
CA GLN A 94 -0.72 1.53 -13.15
C GLN A 94 0.24 2.07 -12.10
N ALA A 95 0.40 1.36 -10.99
CA ALA A 95 1.33 1.79 -9.95
C ALA A 95 2.78 1.77 -10.48
N LEU A 96 3.57 2.77 -10.10
CA LEU A 96 4.97 2.91 -10.49
C LEU A 96 5.86 2.97 -9.24
N PHE A 97 6.95 2.22 -9.23
CA PHE A 97 8.06 2.45 -8.29
C PHE A 97 8.72 3.78 -8.65
N GLU A 98 8.91 4.64 -7.66
CA GLU A 98 9.74 5.85 -7.74
C GLU A 98 11.11 5.50 -7.15
N ILE A 99 12.12 5.34 -8.00
CA ILE A 99 13.44 4.84 -7.61
C ILE A 99 14.45 5.96 -7.77
N LYS A 100 15.21 6.22 -6.71
CA LYS A 100 16.25 7.23 -6.67
C LYS A 100 17.63 6.62 -6.88
N GLN A 101 18.37 7.15 -7.85
CA GLN A 101 19.77 6.83 -8.09
C GLN A 101 20.58 8.14 -8.19
N GLY A 102 21.17 8.56 -7.07
CA GLY A 102 21.82 9.87 -6.99
C GLY A 102 20.82 11.02 -7.15
N GLU A 103 21.00 11.84 -8.19
CA GLU A 103 20.08 12.93 -8.56
C GLU A 103 19.02 12.51 -9.58
N LYS A 104 19.12 11.30 -10.14
CA LYS A 104 18.18 10.79 -11.14
C LYS A 104 17.02 10.05 -10.48
N GLU A 105 15.85 10.17 -11.09
CA GLU A 105 14.62 9.48 -10.73
C GLU A 105 14.24 8.52 -11.85
N ILE A 106 13.99 7.26 -11.51
CA ILE A 106 13.69 6.17 -12.43
C ILE A 106 12.32 5.62 -12.05
N LEU A 107 11.43 5.49 -13.05
CA LEU A 107 10.09 4.98 -12.83
C LEU A 107 9.96 3.58 -13.43
N ILE A 108 9.68 2.59 -12.59
CA ILE A 108 9.47 1.20 -13.04
C ILE A 108 8.04 0.79 -12.71
N PRO A 109 7.27 0.24 -13.66
CA PRO A 109 5.92 -0.23 -13.35
C PRO A 109 5.91 -1.35 -12.30
N VAL A 110 5.03 -1.24 -11.31
CA VAL A 110 4.74 -2.30 -10.34
C VAL A 110 3.86 -3.32 -11.04
N HIS A 111 4.48 -4.27 -11.72
CA HIS A 111 3.80 -5.33 -12.46
C HIS A 111 4.33 -6.70 -12.03
N ASP A 112 3.43 -7.65 -11.79
CA ASP A 112 3.77 -8.98 -11.26
C ASP A 112 4.79 -9.72 -12.15
N GLU A 113 4.74 -9.50 -13.47
CA GLU A 113 5.70 -10.11 -14.42
C GLU A 113 7.12 -9.58 -14.26
N PHE A 114 7.29 -8.35 -13.76
CA PHE A 114 8.62 -7.79 -13.52
C PHE A 114 9.18 -8.21 -12.18
N ILE A 115 8.34 -8.53 -11.19
CA ILE A 115 8.80 -8.79 -9.81
C ILE A 115 9.16 -10.28 -9.65
N LEU A 116 10.46 -10.57 -9.70
CA LEU A 116 10.98 -11.92 -9.54
C LEU A 116 11.02 -12.35 -8.08
N ASN A 117 11.49 -11.47 -7.17
CA ASN A 117 11.61 -11.80 -5.75
C ASN A 117 11.56 -10.54 -4.87
N VAL A 118 11.02 -10.68 -3.66
CA VAL A 118 11.02 -9.64 -2.63
C VAL A 118 11.71 -10.18 -1.38
N ASP A 119 12.95 -9.78 -1.19
CA ASP A 119 13.78 -10.13 -0.04
C ASP A 119 13.64 -9.08 1.05
N ARG A 120 12.84 -9.40 2.06
CA ARG A 120 12.58 -8.52 3.21
C ARG A 120 13.73 -8.46 4.20
N ASP A 121 14.54 -9.51 4.28
CA ASP A 121 15.66 -9.60 5.22
C ASP A 121 16.79 -8.67 4.76
N ASN A 122 17.06 -8.66 3.45
CA ASN A 122 18.07 -7.81 2.84
C ASN A 122 17.51 -6.46 2.34
N LYS A 123 16.20 -6.24 2.44
CA LYS A 123 15.48 -5.07 1.88
C LYS A 123 15.77 -4.86 0.39
N GLN A 124 15.60 -5.91 -0.40
CA GLN A 124 15.85 -5.91 -1.83
C GLN A 124 14.64 -6.42 -2.61
N ILE A 125 14.38 -5.83 -3.77
CA ILE A 125 13.42 -6.34 -4.73
C ILE A 125 14.18 -6.65 -6.01
N LEU A 126 14.14 -7.91 -6.42
CA LEU A 126 14.68 -8.36 -7.69
C LEU A 126 13.61 -8.21 -8.76
N VAL A 127 13.93 -7.46 -9.81
CA VAL A 127 13.07 -7.26 -10.96
C VAL A 127 13.72 -7.75 -12.26
N GLU A 128 12.90 -8.04 -13.27
CA GLU A 128 13.31 -8.27 -14.64
C GLU A 128 12.51 -7.33 -15.54
N THR A 129 13.10 -6.18 -15.83
CA THR A 129 12.51 -5.19 -16.72
C THR A 129 12.88 -5.44 -18.18
N PRO A 130 12.07 -4.93 -19.15
CA PRO A 130 12.43 -5.00 -20.55
C PRO A 130 13.79 -4.32 -20.83
N PRO A 131 14.62 -4.88 -21.73
CA PRO A 131 15.90 -4.30 -22.08
C PRO A 131 15.78 -2.83 -22.49
N GLY A 132 16.67 -2.00 -21.94
CA GLY A 132 16.72 -0.56 -22.23
C GLY A 132 15.75 0.31 -21.41
N LEU A 133 14.80 -0.25 -20.65
CA LEU A 133 13.86 0.56 -19.86
C LEU A 133 14.58 1.49 -18.86
N ILE A 134 15.51 0.92 -18.09
CA ILE A 134 16.27 1.66 -17.07
C ILE A 134 17.22 2.67 -17.74
N GLU A 135 17.84 2.31 -18.85
CA GLU A 135 18.81 3.14 -19.57
C GLU A 135 18.18 4.47 -20.05
N LEU A 136 16.89 4.47 -20.43
CA LEU A 136 16.16 5.68 -20.84
C LEU A 136 16.14 6.79 -19.78
N TYR A 137 16.29 6.45 -18.50
CA TYR A 137 16.33 7.41 -17.40
C TYR A 137 17.77 7.83 -17.06
N LEU A 138 18.76 7.06 -17.51
CA LEU A 138 20.17 7.21 -17.14
C LEU A 138 21.04 7.85 -18.23
N GLU A 139 20.49 8.07 -19.42
CA GLU A 139 21.06 8.99 -20.42
C GLU A 139 21.06 10.46 -19.95
#